data_AF-F0WR17-F1
#
_entry.id   AF-F0WR17-F1
#
_cell.length_a   1.000
_cell.length_b   1.000
_cell.length_c   1.000
_cell.angle_alpha   90.00
_cell.angle_beta   90.00
_cell.angle_gamma   90.00
#
_symmetry.space_group_name_H-M   'P 1'
#
loop_
_entity.id
_entity.type
_entity.pdbx_description
1 polymer ?
#
loop_
_entity_poly.entity_id
_entity_poly.type
_entity_poly.pdbx_seq_one_letter_code
_entity_poly.pdbx_strand_id
1 'polypeptide(L)'
;MKWPIFVQQDNATPHVLVSDPDIVAAGTEGGWNISLVCHPAYSPDFNDLDLGYLAAIQSLQYEQNVFTTEMLIKAVAQSFKHLDSNKLNSIFLTLQQVMECVLICKGGNDYKLPHMGKGKFRRAGKRPKF
;
A
#
# COMPACT_ATOMS: atom_id res chain seq x y z
N MET A 1 0.65 5.56 26.21
CA MET A 1 -0.25 5.14 25.11
C MET A 1 0.57 5.12 23.83
N LYS A 2 0.51 4.06 23.04
CA LYS A 2 1.24 4.00 21.76
C LYS A 2 0.56 4.92 20.73
N TRP A 3 1.33 5.42 19.77
CA TRP A 3 0.78 6.17 18.63
C TRP A 3 -0.24 5.31 17.86
N PRO A 4 -1.32 5.91 17.33
CA PRO A 4 -2.31 5.17 16.56
C PRO A 4 -1.68 4.60 15.30
N ILE A 5 -2.04 3.36 14.99
CA ILE A 5 -1.67 2.66 13.76
C ILE A 5 -2.98 2.36 13.02
N PHE A 6 -3.09 2.85 11.79
CA PHE A 6 -4.22 2.57 10.93
C PHE A 6 -3.86 1.50 9.91
N VAL A 7 -4.64 0.42 9.89
CA VAL A 7 -4.53 -0.63 8.88
C VAL A 7 -5.61 -0.37 7.84
N GLN A 8 -5.19 -0.05 6.63
CA GLN A 8 -6.11 0.19 5.53
C GLN A 8 -6.45 -1.13 4.82
N GLN A 9 -7.73 -1.33 4.51
CA GLN A 9 -8.23 -2.41 3.66
C GLN A 9 -9.23 -1.88 2.63
N ASP A 10 -9.53 -2.68 1.61
CA ASP A 10 -10.64 -2.41 0.72
C ASP A 10 -11.99 -2.75 1.38
N ASN A 11 -13.09 -2.44 0.69
CA ASN A 11 -14.45 -2.70 1.17
C ASN A 11 -15.10 -3.93 0.50
N ALA A 12 -14.32 -4.84 -0.08
CA ALA A 12 -14.83 -6.03 -0.75
C ALA A 12 -15.20 -7.13 0.25
N THR A 13 -16.25 -7.90 -0.02
CA THR A 13 -16.50 -9.14 0.72
C THR A 13 -15.44 -10.17 0.32
N PRO A 14 -14.77 -10.88 1.25
CA PRO A 14 -15.16 -11.16 2.64
C PRO A 14 -14.40 -10.36 3.71
N HIS A 15 -13.96 -9.12 3.43
CA HIS A 15 -13.27 -8.31 4.44
C HIS A 15 -14.13 -8.06 5.68
N VAL A 16 -13.47 -8.04 6.84
CA VAL A 16 -14.09 -7.85 8.16
C VAL A 16 -14.54 -6.41 8.36
N LEU A 17 -15.59 -6.20 9.14
CA LEU A 17 -16.03 -4.86 9.51
C LEU A 17 -14.94 -4.17 10.34
N VAL A 18 -14.71 -2.87 10.12
CA VAL A 18 -13.73 -2.10 10.90
C VAL A 18 -14.05 -2.04 12.39
N SER A 19 -15.32 -2.25 12.73
CA SER A 19 -15.85 -2.30 14.10
C SER A 19 -16.05 -3.72 14.61
N ASP A 20 -15.50 -4.73 13.92
CA ASP A 20 -15.58 -6.12 14.36
C ASP A 20 -14.95 -6.27 15.76
N PRO A 21 -15.69 -6.85 16.74
CA PRO A 21 -15.21 -6.93 18.12
C PRO A 21 -13.89 -7.68 18.28
N ASP A 22 -13.67 -8.75 17.50
CA ASP A 22 -12.45 -9.57 17.59
C ASP A 22 -11.26 -8.78 17.04
N ILE A 23 -11.48 -8.01 15.99
CA ILE A 23 -10.46 -7.12 15.41
C ILE A 23 -10.11 -5.97 16.36
N VAL A 24 -11.11 -5.34 17.00
CA VAL A 24 -10.87 -4.28 17.98
C VAL A 24 -10.13 -4.81 19.21
N ALA A 25 -10.50 -6.01 19.68
CA ALA A 25 -9.81 -6.68 20.79
C ALA A 25 -8.34 -6.97 20.43
N ALA A 26 -8.08 -7.57 19.26
CA ALA A 26 -6.72 -7.84 18.79
C ALA A 26 -5.90 -6.54 18.59
N GLY A 27 -6.52 -5.48 18.08
CA GLY A 27 -5.85 -4.19 17.86
C GLY A 27 -5.51 -3.42 19.14
N THR A 28 -6.14 -3.76 20.26
CA THR A 28 -5.92 -3.14 21.57
C THR A 28 -5.20 -4.04 22.58
N GLU A 29 -5.01 -5.31 22.26
CA GLU A 29 -4.27 -6.28 23.07
C GLU A 29 -2.88 -5.74 23.45
N GLY A 30 -2.45 -5.97 24.69
CA GLY A 30 -1.12 -5.53 25.14
C GLY A 30 -0.87 -4.01 25.07
N GLY A 31 -1.93 -3.19 25.08
CA GLY A 31 -1.85 -1.73 25.02
C GLY A 31 -1.48 -1.18 23.63
N TRP A 32 -1.72 -1.96 22.57
CA TRP A 32 -1.69 -1.45 21.20
C TRP A 32 -2.85 -0.47 20.94
N ASN A 33 -2.67 0.35 19.92
CA ASN A 33 -3.66 1.33 19.45
C ASN A 33 -3.77 1.16 17.93
N ILE A 34 -4.23 -0.01 17.50
CA ILE A 34 -4.37 -0.36 16.09
C ILE A 34 -5.87 -0.32 15.74
N SER A 35 -6.20 0.23 14.59
CA SER A 35 -7.58 0.28 14.09
C SER A 35 -7.63 0.06 12.58
N LEU A 36 -8.67 -0.60 12.09
CA LEU A 36 -8.89 -0.77 10.66
C LEU A 36 -9.62 0.44 10.07
N VAL A 37 -9.30 0.76 8.83
CA VAL A 37 -10.00 1.77 8.02
C VAL A 37 -10.26 1.20 6.64
N CYS A 38 -11.42 1.51 6.06
CA CYS A 38 -11.72 1.18 4.67
C CYS A 38 -11.40 2.38 3.78
N HIS A 39 -10.90 2.10 2.58
CA HIS A 39 -10.82 3.12 1.54
C HIS A 39 -12.13 3.23 0.74
N PRO A 40 -12.32 4.31 -0.04
CA PRO A 40 -13.50 4.47 -0.90
C PRO A 40 -13.69 3.29 -1.86
N ALA A 41 -14.94 2.87 -2.07
CA ALA A 41 -15.26 1.74 -2.95
C ALA A 41 -14.84 2.01 -4.40
N TYR A 42 -14.41 0.95 -5.11
CA TYR A 42 -13.95 1.00 -6.51
C TYR A 42 -12.75 1.93 -6.77
N SER A 43 -11.92 2.16 -5.75
CA SER A 43 -10.72 3.00 -5.83
C SER A 43 -9.45 2.20 -5.54
N PRO A 44 -9.02 1.30 -6.43
CA PRO A 44 -7.78 0.54 -6.26
C PRO A 44 -6.54 1.44 -6.23
N ASP A 45 -6.63 2.63 -6.79
CA ASP A 45 -5.63 3.69 -6.74
C ASP A 45 -5.41 4.24 -5.32
N PHE A 46 -6.35 4.02 -4.40
CA PHE A 46 -6.19 4.34 -2.98
C PHE A 46 -5.56 3.22 -2.15
N ASN A 47 -5.25 2.07 -2.73
CA ASN A 47 -4.60 0.97 -2.03
C ASN A 47 -3.13 0.86 -2.45
N ASP A 48 -2.20 1.08 -1.53
CA ASP A 48 -0.76 0.91 -1.79
C ASP A 48 -0.39 -0.48 -2.32
N LEU A 49 -1.14 -1.50 -1.89
CA LEU A 49 -0.93 -2.88 -2.34
C LEU A 49 -1.14 -3.00 -3.85
N ASP A 50 -2.27 -2.48 -4.33
CA ASP A 50 -2.68 -2.51 -5.74
C ASP A 50 -1.89 -1.49 -6.58
N LEU A 51 -1.66 -0.29 -6.02
CA LEU A 51 -1.04 0.84 -6.72
C LEU A 51 0.39 0.54 -7.20
N GLY A 52 1.10 -0.35 -6.52
CA GLY A 52 2.42 -0.74 -7.02
C GLY A 52 3.20 -1.76 -6.23
N TYR A 53 2.76 -2.12 -5.02
CA TYR A 53 3.48 -3.13 -4.23
C TYR A 53 3.38 -4.52 -4.84
N LEU A 54 2.16 -4.99 -5.15
CA LEU A 54 1.95 -6.28 -5.80
C LEU A 54 2.61 -6.32 -7.17
N ALA A 55 2.50 -5.23 -7.95
CA ALA A 55 3.20 -5.09 -9.24
C ALA A 55 4.73 -5.17 -9.09
N ALA A 56 5.31 -4.60 -8.03
CA ALA A 56 6.75 -4.67 -7.79
C ALA A 56 7.20 -6.10 -7.43
N ILE A 57 6.45 -6.80 -6.58
CA ILE A 57 6.73 -8.21 -6.24
C ILE A 57 6.58 -9.09 -7.48
N GLN A 58 5.52 -8.88 -8.25
CA GLN A 58 5.25 -9.65 -9.46
C GLN A 58 6.35 -9.44 -10.52
N SER A 59 6.85 -8.21 -10.68
CA SER A 59 7.99 -7.93 -11.56
C SER A 59 9.24 -8.74 -11.17
N LEU A 60 9.55 -8.83 -9.87
CA LEU A 60 10.68 -9.62 -9.38
C LEU A 60 10.44 -11.13 -9.53
N GLN A 61 9.20 -11.57 -9.33
CA GLN A 61 8.82 -12.96 -9.52
C GLN A 61 8.95 -13.39 -10.98
N TYR A 62 8.63 -12.52 -11.95
CA TYR A 62 8.77 -12.79 -13.39
C TYR A 62 10.22 -12.99 -13.85
N GLU A 63 11.21 -12.58 -13.06
CA GLU A 63 12.62 -12.87 -13.33
C GLU A 63 12.99 -14.33 -12.99
N GLN A 64 12.08 -15.09 -12.37
CA GLN A 64 12.27 -16.48 -12.00
C GLN A 64 11.43 -17.43 -12.85
N ASN A 65 12.01 -18.55 -13.25
CA ASN A 65 11.27 -19.63 -13.90
C ASN A 65 10.49 -20.44 -12.85
N VAL A 66 9.17 -20.43 -12.94
CA VAL A 66 8.26 -21.06 -11.97
C VAL A 66 7.32 -22.00 -12.71
N PHE A 67 7.28 -23.27 -12.28
CA PHE A 67 6.47 -24.32 -12.93
C PHE A 67 5.51 -25.04 -11.97
N THR A 68 5.61 -24.78 -10.67
CA THR A 68 4.73 -25.35 -9.65
C THR A 68 4.30 -24.30 -8.64
N THR A 69 3.25 -24.60 -7.88
CA THR A 69 2.74 -23.73 -6.81
C THR A 69 3.78 -23.52 -5.70
N GLU A 70 4.53 -24.55 -5.34
CA GLU A 70 5.59 -24.46 -4.32
C GLU A 70 6.72 -23.53 -4.77
N MET A 71 7.09 -23.61 -6.05
CA MET A 71 8.06 -22.70 -6.65
C MET A 71 7.52 -21.26 -6.66
N LEU A 72 6.23 -21.07 -6.94
CA LEU A 72 5.61 -19.74 -6.94
C LEU A 72 5.64 -19.12 -5.55
N ILE A 73 5.23 -19.86 -4.51
CA ILE A 73 5.26 -19.41 -3.12
C ILE A 73 6.69 -19.02 -2.74
N LYS A 74 7.69 -19.83 -3.12
CA LYS A 74 9.10 -19.53 -2.86
C LYS A 74 9.57 -18.27 -3.60
N ALA A 75 9.20 -18.11 -4.87
CA ALA A 75 9.56 -16.95 -5.68
C ALA A 75 8.96 -15.65 -5.13
N VAL A 76 7.69 -15.67 -4.70
CA VAL A 76 7.02 -14.53 -4.06
C VAL A 76 7.67 -14.20 -2.73
N ALA A 77 7.93 -15.19 -1.87
CA ALA A 77 8.58 -14.98 -0.58
C ALA A 77 10.01 -14.42 -0.73
N GLN A 78 10.75 -14.86 -1.75
CA GLN A 78 12.04 -14.28 -2.10
C GLN A 78 11.89 -12.86 -2.61
N SER A 79 10.96 -12.60 -3.53
CA SER A 79 10.70 -11.26 -4.08
C SER A 79 10.36 -10.25 -2.98
N PHE A 80 9.55 -10.65 -2.00
CA PHE A 80 9.27 -9.85 -0.80
C PHE A 80 10.55 -9.50 -0.03
N LYS A 81 11.45 -10.46 0.21
CA LYS A 81 12.73 -10.23 0.91
C LYS A 81 13.68 -9.32 0.13
N HIS A 82 13.63 -9.36 -1.20
CA HIS A 82 14.50 -8.55 -2.06
C HIS A 82 13.91 -7.16 -2.36
N LEU A 83 12.64 -6.92 -2.00
CA LEU A 83 11.98 -5.66 -2.29
C LEU A 83 12.65 -4.51 -1.54
N ASP A 84 13.20 -3.55 -2.29
CA ASP A 84 13.86 -2.39 -1.72
C ASP A 84 12.84 -1.49 -0.97
N SER A 85 13.14 -1.18 0.29
CA SER A 85 12.42 -0.19 1.09
C SER A 85 12.22 1.16 0.38
N ASN A 86 13.16 1.57 -0.48
CA ASN A 86 13.01 2.78 -1.28
C ASN A 86 11.90 2.68 -2.32
N LYS A 87 11.64 1.47 -2.85
CA LYS A 87 10.52 1.20 -3.75
C LYS A 87 9.21 1.34 -3.00
N LEU A 88 9.10 0.77 -1.80
CA LEU A 88 7.95 0.95 -0.90
C LEU A 88 7.66 2.41 -0.61
N ASN A 89 8.67 3.16 -0.18
CA ASN A 89 8.51 4.59 0.07
C ASN A 89 8.11 5.35 -1.21
N SER A 90 8.57 4.91 -2.38
CA SER A 90 8.17 5.55 -3.64
C SER A 90 6.70 5.29 -4.00
N ILE A 91 6.16 4.11 -3.66
CA ILE A 91 4.74 3.75 -3.83
C ILE A 91 3.88 4.59 -2.87
N PHE A 92 4.27 4.66 -1.60
CA PHE A 92 3.57 5.48 -0.60
C PHE A 92 3.50 6.96 -1.00
N LEU A 93 4.60 7.52 -1.53
CA LEU A 93 4.59 8.87 -2.08
C LEU A 93 3.71 8.99 -3.35
N THR A 94 3.52 7.92 -4.14
CA THR A 94 2.54 7.92 -5.24
C THR A 94 1.14 8.03 -4.70
N LEU A 95 0.80 7.27 -3.65
CA LEU A 95 -0.54 7.29 -3.07
C LEU A 95 -0.94 8.69 -2.58
N GLN A 96 0.00 9.43 -1.97
CA GLN A 96 -0.25 10.82 -1.60
C GLN A 96 -0.53 11.72 -2.81
N GLN A 97 0.15 11.51 -3.95
CA GLN A 97 -0.16 12.24 -5.18
C GLN A 97 -1.51 11.85 -5.77
N VAL A 98 -1.86 10.56 -5.71
CA VAL A 98 -3.19 10.08 -6.13
C VAL A 98 -4.27 10.82 -5.34
N MET A 99 -4.14 10.88 -4.01
CA MET A 99 -5.08 11.60 -3.14
C MET A 99 -5.21 13.07 -3.52
N GLU A 100 -4.09 13.76 -3.76
CA GLU A 100 -4.10 15.16 -4.21
C GLU A 100 -4.82 15.30 -5.57
N CYS A 101 -4.50 14.45 -6.55
CA CYS A 101 -5.13 14.45 -7.87
C CYS A 101 -6.63 14.22 -7.78
N VAL A 102 -7.07 13.25 -6.98
CA VAL A 102 -8.49 12.94 -6.79
C VAL A 102 -9.24 14.11 -6.16
N LEU A 103 -8.62 14.80 -5.19
CA LEU A 103 -9.20 16.02 -4.62
C LEU A 103 -9.35 17.12 -5.68
N ILE A 104 -8.33 17.31 -6.54
CA ILE A 104 -8.36 18.31 -7.62
C ILE A 104 -9.47 17.98 -8.66
N CYS A 105 -9.63 16.72 -9.05
CA CYS A 105 -10.68 16.28 -9.96
C CYS A 105 -12.00 15.93 -9.27
N LYS A 106 -12.18 16.33 -8.00
CA LYS A 106 -13.44 16.21 -7.23
C LYS A 106 -14.00 14.78 -7.18
N GLY A 107 -13.13 13.78 -7.01
CA GLY A 107 -13.52 12.37 -6.97
C GLY A 107 -13.52 11.67 -8.33
N GLY A 108 -13.17 12.35 -9.42
CA GLY A 108 -12.97 11.72 -10.73
C GLY A 108 -11.76 10.77 -10.78
N ASN A 109 -11.69 9.96 -11.82
CA ASN A 109 -10.60 9.01 -12.07
C ASN A 109 -9.82 9.30 -13.38
N ASP A 110 -10.08 10.45 -14.01
CA ASP A 110 -9.50 10.90 -15.27
C ASP A 110 -8.21 11.73 -15.09
N TYR A 111 -7.64 11.70 -13.88
CA TYR A 111 -6.45 12.45 -13.55
C TYR A 111 -5.18 11.81 -14.13
N LYS A 112 -4.19 12.66 -14.45
CA LYS A 112 -2.84 12.22 -14.85
C LYS A 112 -1.89 12.41 -13.69
N LEU A 113 -1.24 11.33 -13.25
CA LEU A 113 -0.28 11.40 -12.16
C LEU A 113 0.95 12.24 -12.55
N PRO A 114 1.23 13.34 -11.85
CA PRO A 114 2.38 14.18 -12.16
C PRO A 114 3.68 13.51 -11.70
N HIS A 115 4.75 13.67 -12.49
CA HIS A 115 6.06 13.12 -12.15
C HIS A 115 6.74 13.92 -11.02
N MET A 116 6.73 13.39 -9.79
CA MET A 116 7.28 14.05 -8.60
C MET A 116 8.82 14.16 -8.56
N GLY A 117 9.55 13.32 -9.30
CA GLY A 117 11.01 13.28 -9.18
C GLY A 117 11.49 12.76 -7.82
N LYS A 118 10.83 11.71 -7.29
CA LYS A 118 11.06 11.10 -5.97
C LYS A 118 12.54 10.82 -5.67
N GLY A 119 13.30 10.39 -6.67
CA GLY A 119 14.75 10.16 -6.53
C GLY A 119 15.55 11.41 -6.16
N LYS A 120 15.14 12.61 -6.60
CA LYS A 120 15.79 13.88 -6.22
C LYS A 120 15.59 14.16 -4.72
N PHE A 121 14.36 14.01 -4.22
CA PHE A 121 14.02 14.18 -2.80
C PHE A 121 14.79 13.19 -1.92
N ARG A 122 14.82 11.91 -2.33
CA ARG A 122 15.58 10.87 -1.63
C ARG A 122 17.06 11.20 -1.51
N ARG A 123 17.73 11.59 -2.62
CA ARG A 123 19.16 11.98 -2.59
C ARG A 123 19.43 13.18 -1.70
N ALA A 124 18.47 14.09 -1.57
CA ALA A 124 18.59 15.27 -0.72
C ALA A 124 18.20 15.01 0.76
N GLY A 125 17.76 13.79 1.12
CA GLY A 125 17.24 13.49 2.45
C GLY A 125 15.95 14.25 2.80
N LYS A 126 15.21 14.71 1.79
CA LYS A 126 14.00 15.53 1.94
C LYS A 126 12.74 14.73 1.59
N ARG A 127 11.59 15.18 2.08
CA ARG A 127 10.27 14.67 1.68
C ARG A 127 9.59 15.70 0.76
N PRO A 128 8.76 15.24 -0.19
CA PRO A 128 7.87 16.13 -0.93
C PRO A 128 6.93 16.87 0.03
N LYS A 129 6.51 18.07 -0.36
CA LYS A 129 5.46 18.82 0.33
C LYS A 129 4.17 18.63 -0.47
N PHE A 130 3.09 18.32 0.23
CA PHE A 130 1.74 18.16 -0.27
C PHE A 130 0.85 19.19 0.43
#